data_AF-A0A3C0JC57-F1
#
_entry.id   AF-A0A3C0JC57-F1
#
_cell.length_a   1.000
_cell.length_b   1.000
_cell.length_c   1.000
_cell.angle_alpha   90.00
_cell.angle_beta   90.00
_cell.angle_gamma   90.00
#
_symmetry.space_group_name_H-M   'P 1'
#
loop_
_entity.id
_entity.type
_entity.pdbx_description
1 polymer ?
#
loop_
_entity_poly.entity_id
_entity_poly.type
_entity_poly.pdbx_seq_one_letter_code
_entity_poly.pdbx_strand_id
1 'polypeptide(L)'
;DVVGEVHRFLAERVFVAEMAGIARRNIVLDPGFGFGKSTAHNVELLAGLERLADLGLPVLAGLSRKRSIGEITGRAVPRERGAGSVAAPLI
;
A
#
# COMPACT_ATOMS: atom_id res chain seq x y z
N ASP A 1 0.09 15.44 0.05
CA ASP A 1 1.00 14.31 -0.23
C ASP A 1 0.14 13.04 -0.15
N VAL A 2 0.39 12.03 -0.99
CA VAL A 2 -0.52 10.87 -1.07
C VAL A 2 -0.46 9.98 0.18
N VAL A 3 0.69 9.97 0.87
CA VAL A 3 0.90 9.19 2.09
C VAL A 3 0.01 9.71 3.22
N GLY A 4 -0.01 11.02 3.44
CA GLY A 4 -0.83 11.68 4.47
C GLY A 4 -2.32 11.56 4.20
N GLU A 5 -2.75 11.60 2.94
CA GLU A 5 -4.13 11.36 2.55
C GLU A 5 -4.57 9.91 2.82
N VAL A 6 -3.76 8.94 2.41
CA VAL A 6 -4.02 7.51 2.68
C VAL A 6 -3.97 7.20 4.17
N HIS A 7 -3.00 7.76 4.90
CA HIS A 7 -2.90 7.63 6.36
C HIS A 7 -4.18 8.10 7.05
N ARG A 8 -4.63 9.32 6.74
CA ARG A 8 -5.83 9.91 7.33
C ARG A 8 -7.07 9.09 7.03
N PHE A 9 -7.22 8.63 5.78
CA PHE A 9 -8.32 7.75 5.40
C PHE A 9 -8.29 6.44 6.19
N LEU A 10 -7.13 5.76 6.27
CA LEU A 10 -7.01 4.50 6.99
C LEU A 10 -7.28 4.68 8.49
N ALA A 11 -6.78 5.75 9.11
CA ALA A 11 -7.07 6.08 10.51
C ALA A 11 -8.58 6.24 10.78
N GLU A 12 -9.28 6.96 9.91
CA GLU A 12 -10.74 7.12 9.99
C GLU A 12 -11.45 5.76 9.85
N ARG A 13 -11.02 4.91 8.92
CA ARG A 13 -11.59 3.57 8.72
C ARG A 13 -11.34 2.64 9.91
N VAL A 14 -10.18 2.72 10.53
CA VAL A 14 -9.86 2.00 11.77
C VAL A 14 -10.83 2.42 12.88
N PHE A 15 -11.01 3.73 13.09
CA PHE A 15 -11.93 4.26 14.09
C PHE A 15 -13.37 3.77 13.86
N VAL A 16 -13.85 3.82 12.61
CA VAL A 16 -15.19 3.31 12.24
C VAL A 16 -15.33 1.81 12.51
N ALA A 17 -14.30 1.02 12.20
CA ALA A 17 -14.31 -0.42 12.45
C ALA A 17 -14.35 -0.75 13.95
N GLU A 18 -13.54 -0.06 14.76
CA GLU A 18 -13.51 -0.23 16.22
C GLU A 18 -14.85 0.16 16.86
N MET A 19 -15.47 1.27 16.38
CA MET A 19 -16.80 1.68 16.83
C MET A 19 -17.90 0.69 16.47
N ALA A 20 -17.73 -0.08 15.39
CA ALA A 20 -18.62 -1.17 15.02
C ALA A 20 -18.37 -2.47 15.81
N GLY A 21 -17.43 -2.46 16.77
CA GLY A 21 -17.11 -3.61 17.62
C GLY A 21 -16.06 -4.56 17.04
N ILE A 22 -15.38 -4.19 15.95
CA ILE A 22 -14.28 -5.00 15.40
C ILE A 22 -13.06 -4.82 16.29
N ALA A 23 -12.61 -5.91 16.91
CA ALA A 23 -11.41 -5.88 17.74
C ALA A 23 -10.19 -5.47 16.92
N ARG A 24 -9.40 -4.51 17.43
CA ARG A 24 -8.20 -3.97 16.77
C ARG A 24 -7.25 -5.04 16.20
N ARG A 25 -7.04 -6.13 16.93
CA ARG A 25 -6.20 -7.27 16.52
C ARG A 25 -6.68 -7.99 15.24
N ASN A 26 -7.92 -7.76 14.83
CA ASN A 26 -8.52 -8.30 13.61
C ASN A 26 -8.41 -7.33 12.43
N ILE A 27 -7.73 -6.19 12.58
CA ILE A 27 -7.59 -5.16 11.55
C ILE A 27 -6.17 -5.21 10.98
N VAL A 28 -6.07 -5.11 9.65
CA VAL A 28 -4.82 -4.96 8.89
C VAL A 28 -5.00 -3.79 7.93
N LEU A 29 -3.95 -2.97 7.78
CA LEU A 29 -3.96 -1.80 6.90
C LEU A 29 -3.44 -2.20 5.51
N ASP A 30 -4.13 -1.76 4.45
CA ASP A 30 -3.62 -1.85 3.07
C ASP A 30 -3.66 -0.44 2.44
N PRO A 31 -2.51 0.12 2.01
CA PRO A 31 -2.47 1.42 1.33
C PRO A 31 -3.12 1.42 -0.06
N GLY A 32 -3.48 0.25 -0.58
CA GLY A 32 -4.18 0.08 -1.84
C GLY A 32 -3.33 0.50 -3.02
N PHE A 33 -2.13 -0.08 -3.16
CA PHE A 33 -1.27 0.17 -4.32
C PHE A 33 -2.04 -0.07 -5.64
N GLY A 34 -1.96 0.85 -6.58
CA GLY A 34 -2.61 0.76 -7.89
C GLY A 34 -4.13 1.02 -7.92
N PHE A 35 -4.79 1.28 -6.79
CA PHE A 35 -6.21 1.68 -6.77
C PHE A 35 -6.36 3.19 -6.93
N GLY A 36 -6.56 3.66 -8.16
CA GLY A 36 -6.68 5.09 -8.47
C GLY A 36 -5.37 5.89 -8.29
N LYS A 37 -4.23 5.20 -8.21
CA LYS A 37 -2.91 5.79 -7.93
C LYS A 37 -1.99 5.71 -9.12
N SER A 38 -1.31 6.82 -9.41
CA SER A 38 -0.23 6.88 -10.39
C SER A 38 0.98 6.08 -9.91
N THR A 39 1.95 5.84 -10.80
CA THR A 39 3.21 5.21 -10.41
C THR A 39 3.99 6.06 -9.43
N ALA A 40 4.00 7.38 -9.60
CA ALA A 40 4.60 8.29 -8.62
C ALA A 40 3.94 8.14 -7.24
N HIS A 41 2.61 8.10 -7.17
CA HIS A 41 1.91 7.88 -5.91
C HIS A 41 2.23 6.52 -5.27
N ASN A 42 2.35 5.45 -6.06
CA ASN A 42 2.71 4.13 -5.54
C ASN A 42 4.16 4.10 -5.03
N VAL A 43 5.09 4.82 -5.65
CA VAL A 43 6.47 4.94 -5.16
C VAL A 43 6.52 5.75 -3.87
N GLU A 44 5.78 6.86 -3.79
CA GLU A 44 5.68 7.69 -2.57
C GLU A 44 5.08 6.90 -1.40
N LEU A 45 4.04 6.09 -1.65
CA LEU A 45 3.47 5.21 -0.63
C LEU A 45 4.42 4.10 -0.17
N LEU A 46 5.22 3.56 -1.09
CA LEU A 46 6.21 2.54 -0.74
C LEU A 46 7.27 3.12 0.19
N ALA A 47 7.82 4.29 -0.17
CA ALA A 47 8.77 5.03 0.67
C ALA A 47 8.16 5.52 2.00
N GLY A 48 6.85 5.72 2.05
CA GLY A 48 6.11 6.18 3.23
C GLY A 48 5.44 5.08 4.05
N LEU A 49 5.77 3.80 3.83
CA LEU A 49 5.10 2.68 4.52
C LEU A 49 5.22 2.75 6.05
N GLU A 50 6.36 3.19 6.58
CA GLU A 50 6.57 3.32 8.03
C GLU A 50 5.56 4.28 8.66
N ARG A 51 5.26 5.40 7.97
CA ARG A 51 4.26 6.37 8.43
C ARG A 51 2.85 5.78 8.53
N LEU A 52 2.54 4.74 7.75
CA LEU A 52 1.27 4.02 7.86
C LEU A 52 1.28 3.04 9.04
N ALA A 53 2.44 2.46 9.35
CA ALA A 53 2.63 1.59 10.48
C ALA A 53 2.53 2.32 11.84
N ASP A 54 2.72 3.65 11.87
CA ASP A 54 2.52 4.50 13.06
C ASP A 54 1.10 4.40 13.66
N LEU A 55 0.13 3.92 12.88
CA LEU A 55 -1.21 3.57 13.36
C LEU A 55 -1.21 2.33 14.27
N GLY A 56 -0.08 1.68 14.54
CA GLY A 56 0.00 0.56 15.48
C GLY A 56 -0.77 -0.68 15.04
N LEU A 57 -0.89 -0.89 13.73
CA LEU A 57 -1.58 -2.02 13.10
C LEU A 57 -0.66 -2.64 12.04
N PRO A 58 -0.76 -3.96 11.78
CA PRO A 58 -0.02 -4.59 10.70
C PRO A 58 -0.35 -3.95 9.35
N VAL A 59 0.65 -3.77 8.50
CA VAL A 59 0.49 -3.25 7.14
C VAL A 59 0.71 -4.37 6.12
N LEU A 60 -0.25 -4.55 5.22
CA LEU A 60 -0.16 -5.43 4.06
C LEU A 60 0.24 -4.61 2.85
N ALA A 61 1.35 -4.99 2.20
CA ALA A 61 1.84 -4.33 0.99
C ALA A 61 1.66 -5.22 -0.24
N GLY A 62 0.58 -5.01 -1.00
CA GLY A 62 0.34 -5.76 -2.23
C GLY A 62 0.88 -5.05 -3.47
N LEU A 63 2.13 -5.34 -3.91
CA LEU A 63 2.70 -4.73 -5.14
C LEU A 63 2.80 -5.68 -6.34
N SER A 64 2.48 -6.97 -6.14
CA SER A 64 2.72 -8.04 -7.10
C SER A 64 2.13 -7.77 -8.49
N ARG A 65 3.01 -7.74 -9.49
CA ARG A 65 2.73 -7.59 -10.93
C ARG A 65 1.89 -6.35 -11.29
N LYS A 66 1.80 -5.36 -10.41
CA LYS A 66 1.00 -4.14 -10.66
C LYS A 66 1.55 -3.35 -11.84
N ARG A 67 0.68 -2.51 -12.41
CA ARG A 67 1.01 -1.64 -13.56
C ARG A 67 2.26 -0.80 -13.28
N SER A 68 2.39 -0.25 -12.07
CA SER A 68 3.54 0.56 -11.67
C SER A 68 4.87 -0.19 -11.71
N ILE A 69 4.90 -1.48 -11.36
CA ILE A 69 6.11 -2.30 -11.54
C ILE A 69 6.46 -2.39 -13.03
N GLY A 70 5.46 -2.58 -13.89
CA GLY A 70 5.65 -2.61 -15.34
C GLY A 70 6.18 -1.29 -15.89
N GLU A 71 5.65 -0.16 -15.43
CA GLU A 71 6.09 1.18 -15.85
C GLU A 71 7.54 1.47 -15.41
N ILE A 72 7.91 1.11 -14.17
CA ILE A 72 9.27 1.32 -13.64
C ILE A 72 10.30 0.42 -14.37
N THR A 73 9.92 -0.81 -14.70
CA THR A 73 10.85 -1.82 -15.23
C THR A 73 10.79 -2.00 -16.75
N GLY A 74 9.92 -1.27 -17.45
CA GLY A 74 9.68 -1.42 -18.89
C GLY A 74 9.02 -2.75 -19.28
N ARG A 75 8.28 -3.40 -18.36
CA ARG A 75 7.66 -4.72 -18.58
C ARG A 75 6.15 -4.60 -18.82
N ALA A 76 5.76 -4.68 -20.09
CA ALA A 76 4.37 -4.59 -20.51
C ALA A 76 3.53 -5.77 -20.01
N VAL A 77 4.04 -7.00 -20.05
CA VAL A 77 3.28 -8.20 -19.68
C VAL A 77 3.36 -8.47 -18.17
N PRO A 78 2.24 -8.65 -17.44
CA PRO A 78 2.27 -8.86 -15.99
C PRO A 78 3.14 -10.03 -15.52
N ARG A 79 3.19 -11.13 -16.30
CA ARG A 79 4.00 -12.31 -15.96
C ARG A 79 5.50 -12.01 -15.90
N GLU A 80 5.97 -10.98 -16.60
CA GLU A 80 7.38 -10.60 -16.69
C GLU A 80 7.81 -9.67 -15.55
N ARG A 81 6.86 -9.19 -14.73
CA ARG A 81 7.12 -8.26 -13.62
C ARG A 81 7.62 -8.95 -12.35
N GLY A 82 8.00 -10.23 -12.42
CA GLY A 82 8.36 -11.05 -11.26
C GLY A 82 9.49 -10.46 -10.42
N ALA A 83 10.64 -10.16 -11.05
CA ALA A 83 11.80 -9.61 -10.35
C ALA A 83 11.47 -8.27 -9.66
N GLY A 84 10.82 -7.33 -10.38
CA GLY A 84 10.41 -6.05 -9.80
C GLY A 84 9.38 -6.20 -8.67
N SER A 85 8.50 -7.20 -8.75
CA SER A 85 7.51 -7.48 -7.69
C SER A 85 8.14 -8.00 -6.41
N VAL A 86 9.22 -8.77 -6.51
CA VAL A 86 9.97 -9.28 -5.36
C VAL A 86 10.89 -8.21 -4.78
N ALA A 87 11.47 -7.35 -5.62
CA ALA A 87 12.34 -6.27 -5.17
C ALA A 87 11.58 -5.15 -4.44
N ALA A 88 10.37 -4.80 -4.90
CA ALA A 88 9.61 -3.69 -4.33
C ALA A 88 9.40 -3.73 -2.79
N PRO A 89 9.05 -4.86 -2.15
CA PRO A 89 8.91 -4.90 -0.69
C PRO A 89 10.24 -4.96 0.10
N LEU A 90 11.40 -4.94 -0.58
CA LEU A 90 12.73 -5.01 0.06
C LEU A 90 13.43 -3.64 0.17
N ILE A 91 12.82 -2.60 -0.36
CA ILE A 91 13.33 -1.22 -0.34
C ILE A 91 12.51 -0.36 0.61
#